data_AF-A0A645FPS3-F1
#
_entry.id   AF-A0A645FPS3-F1
#
_cell.length_a   1.000
_cell.length_b   1.000
_cell.length_c   1.000
_cell.angle_alpha   90.00
_cell.angle_beta   90.00
_cell.angle_gamma   90.00
#
_symmetry.space_group_name_H-M   'P 1'
#
loop_
_entity.id
_entity.type
_entity.pdbx_description
1 polymer ?
#
loop_
_entity_poly.entity_id
_entity_poly.type
_entity_poly.pdbx_seq_one_letter_code
_entity_poly.pdbx_strand_id
1 'polypeptide(L)'
;MDYIKSERPRYAINEPNALFLSMQGNEISKRAVQNLIKKYLNVLQSFGYNTEGFSAHKLRSTFATLLLRETNNLAIVQDALGHSDPRTTRIYAKVLDEQLRRAANLIKFK
;
A
#
# COMPACT_ATOMS: atom_id res chain seq x y z
N MET A 1 5.49 3.01 -20.04
CA MET A 1 4.34 3.72 -20.65
C MET A 1 3.81 4.72 -19.64
N ASP A 2 3.58 5.96 -20.07
CA ASP A 2 3.15 7.08 -19.22
C ASP A 2 1.63 7.19 -19.28
N TYR A 3 0.94 6.80 -18.20
CA TYR A 3 -0.51 6.81 -18.14
C TYR A 3 -1.10 8.20 -18.46
N ILE A 4 -0.50 9.28 -17.97
CA ILE A 4 -1.04 10.63 -18.10
C ILE A 4 -0.98 11.12 -19.54
N LYS A 5 0.13 10.83 -20.23
CA LYS A 5 0.35 11.31 -21.59
C LYS A 5 -0.19 10.38 -22.67
N SER A 6 -0.19 9.05 -22.44
CA SER A 6 -0.52 8.08 -23.50
C SER A 6 -1.86 7.37 -23.33
N GLU A 7 -2.25 6.99 -22.11
CA GLU A 7 -3.43 6.15 -21.90
C GLU A 7 -4.67 6.94 -21.48
N ARG A 8 -4.53 7.86 -20.52
CA ARG A 8 -5.64 8.66 -19.99
C ARG A 8 -6.40 9.44 -21.08
N PRO A 9 -5.74 10.12 -22.05
CA PRO A 9 -6.44 10.86 -23.10
C PRO A 9 -7.37 10.00 -23.97
N ARG A 10 -7.15 8.69 -24.03
CA ARG A 10 -7.98 7.76 -24.83
C ARG A 10 -9.39 7.58 -24.25
N TYR A 11 -9.56 7.85 -22.97
CA TYR A 11 -10.81 7.65 -22.24
C TYR A 11 -11.36 8.95 -21.61
N ALA A 12 -10.59 10.03 -21.62
CA ALA A 12 -10.99 11.30 -21.03
C ALA A 12 -12.08 11.98 -21.88
N ILE A 13 -13.35 11.79 -21.50
CA ILE A 13 -14.49 12.49 -22.08
C ILE A 13 -14.76 13.75 -21.26
N ASN A 14 -14.75 14.92 -21.91
CA ASN A 14 -15.01 16.22 -21.27
C ASN A 14 -14.08 16.59 -20.09
N GLU A 15 -12.82 16.14 -20.12
CA GLU A 15 -11.81 16.46 -19.10
C GLU A 15 -12.26 16.17 -17.65
N PRO A 16 -12.47 14.89 -17.29
CA PRO A 16 -12.92 14.54 -15.95
C PRO A 16 -11.87 14.90 -14.89
N ASN A 17 -12.29 15.32 -13.70
CA ASN A 17 -11.37 15.62 -12.59
C ASN A 17 -10.64 14.37 -12.05
N ALA A 18 -11.21 13.17 -12.24
CA ALA A 18 -10.62 11.94 -11.75
C ALA A 18 -9.28 11.64 -12.44
N LEU A 19 -8.27 11.30 -11.65
CA LEU A 19 -6.95 10.93 -12.19
C LEU A 19 -7.05 9.65 -13.02
N PHE A 20 -7.65 8.60 -12.46
CA PHE A 20 -7.80 7.29 -13.08
C PHE A 20 -9.20 7.06 -13.64
N LEU A 21 -9.26 6.67 -14.90
CA LEU A 21 -10.50 6.47 -15.65
C LEU A 21 -10.74 5.00 -15.98
N SER A 22 -12.01 4.60 -16.03
CA SER A 22 -12.46 3.34 -16.61
C SER A 22 -12.43 3.39 -18.13
N MET A 23 -12.65 2.25 -18.79
CA MET A 23 -12.75 2.19 -20.26
C MET A 23 -13.94 3.00 -20.82
N GLN A 24 -14.91 3.35 -19.97
CA GLN A 24 -16.06 4.18 -20.31
C GLN A 24 -15.82 5.68 -20.02
N GLY A 25 -14.63 6.05 -19.54
CA GLY A 25 -14.27 7.43 -19.20
C GLY A 25 -14.76 7.92 -17.83
N ASN A 26 -15.38 7.05 -17.02
CA ASN A 26 -15.80 7.38 -15.66
C ASN A 26 -14.67 7.17 -14.65
N GLU A 27 -14.80 7.70 -13.43
CA GLU A 27 -13.87 7.40 -12.34
C GLU A 27 -13.81 5.89 -12.07
N ILE A 28 -12.59 5.37 -11.85
CA ILE A 28 -12.43 3.96 -11.49
C ILE A 28 -13.05 3.66 -10.12
N SER A 29 -13.88 2.63 -10.05
CA SER A 29 -14.46 2.21 -8.77
C SER A 29 -13.44 1.49 -7.87
N LYS A 30 -13.65 1.56 -6.55
CA LYS A 30 -12.88 0.77 -5.57
C LYS A 30 -12.84 -0.72 -5.91
N ARG A 31 -13.97 -1.27 -6.39
CA ARG A 31 -14.09 -2.67 -6.80
C ARG A 31 -13.23 -2.98 -8.04
N ALA A 32 -13.15 -2.06 -9.00
CA ALA A 32 -12.29 -2.23 -10.15
C ALA A 32 -10.80 -2.28 -9.76
N VAL A 33 -10.36 -1.44 -8.81
CA VAL A 33 -8.99 -1.50 -8.26
C VAL A 33 -8.73 -2.84 -7.56
N GLN A 34 -9.67 -3.32 -6.73
CA GLN A 34 -9.56 -4.63 -6.06
C GLN A 34 -9.46 -5.78 -7.07
N ASN A 35 -10.29 -5.75 -8.12
CA ASN A 35 -10.27 -6.75 -9.18
C ASN A 35 -8.96 -6.72 -9.98
N LEU A 36 -8.40 -5.52 -10.25
CA LEU A 36 -7.12 -5.37 -10.92
C LEU A 36 -6.00 -6.02 -10.12
N ILE A 37 -5.94 -5.76 -8.81
CA ILE A 37 -4.96 -6.38 -7.92
C ILE A 37 -5.16 -7.90 -7.91
N LYS A 38 -6.39 -8.38 -7.75
CA LYS A 38 -6.71 -9.81 -7.78
C LYS A 38 -6.28 -10.48 -9.10
N LYS A 39 -6.47 -9.81 -10.24
CA LYS A 39 -6.02 -10.30 -11.55
C LYS A 39 -4.51 -10.56 -11.54
N TYR A 40 -3.71 -9.61 -11.08
CA TYR A 40 -2.25 -9.80 -11.04
C TYR A 40 -1.80 -10.82 -9.98
N LEU A 41 -2.50 -10.91 -8.85
CA LEU A 41 -2.24 -11.98 -7.87
C LEU A 41 -2.50 -13.38 -8.44
N ASN A 42 -3.55 -13.55 -9.24
CA ASN A 42 -3.83 -14.81 -9.93
C ASN A 42 -2.74 -15.15 -10.96
N VAL A 43 -2.24 -14.14 -11.68
CA VAL A 43 -1.11 -14.32 -12.61
C VAL A 43 0.13 -14.81 -11.85
N LEU A 44 0.48 -14.17 -10.74
CA LEU A 44 1.60 -14.61 -9.90
C LEU A 44 1.39 -16.03 -9.36
N GLN A 45 0.17 -16.37 -8.94
CA GLN A 45 -0.17 -17.72 -8.50
C GLN A 45 0.06 -18.77 -9.60
N SER A 46 -0.24 -18.43 -10.86
CA SER A 46 0.03 -19.32 -12.01
C SER A 46 1.52 -19.58 -12.25
N PHE A 47 2.40 -18.71 -11.77
CA PHE A 47 3.85 -18.90 -11.78
C PHE A 47 4.38 -19.59 -10.51
N GLY A 48 3.51 -20.08 -9.62
CA GLY A 48 3.89 -20.81 -8.41
C GLY A 48 4.14 -19.93 -7.18
N TYR A 49 3.87 -18.62 -7.23
CA TYR A 49 3.98 -17.76 -6.06
C TYR A 49 2.76 -17.95 -5.12
N ASN A 50 3.01 -18.06 -3.81
CA ASN A 50 1.93 -18.01 -2.82
C ASN A 50 1.42 -16.56 -2.67
N THR A 51 0.16 -16.34 -3.06
CA THR A 51 -0.51 -15.04 -3.01
C THR A 51 -1.65 -14.98 -1.98
N GLU A 52 -1.74 -15.96 -1.09
CA GLU A 52 -2.73 -15.99 -0.04
C GLU A 52 -2.59 -14.77 0.90
N GLY A 53 -3.71 -14.11 1.21
CA GLY A 53 -3.75 -12.94 2.08
C GLY A 53 -3.26 -11.62 1.45
N PHE A 54 -2.82 -11.62 0.18
CA PHE A 54 -2.47 -10.39 -0.52
C PHE A 54 -3.72 -9.63 -0.97
N SER A 55 -3.71 -8.31 -0.78
CA SER A 55 -4.81 -7.42 -1.15
C SER A 55 -4.34 -5.97 -1.20
N ALA A 56 -5.19 -5.06 -1.68
CA ALA A 56 -4.94 -3.61 -1.64
C ALA A 56 -4.61 -3.11 -0.23
N HIS A 57 -5.36 -3.58 0.78
CA HIS A 57 -5.12 -3.20 2.18
C HIS A 57 -3.80 -3.78 2.71
N LYS A 58 -3.41 -4.97 2.24
CA LYS A 58 -2.11 -5.54 2.61
C LYS A 58 -0.95 -4.72 2.05
N LEU A 59 -1.06 -4.22 0.82
CA LEU A 59 -0.07 -3.29 0.25
C LEU A 59 0.07 -2.02 1.09
N ARG A 60 -1.04 -1.40 1.51
CA ARG A 60 -1.02 -0.25 2.44
C ARG A 60 -0.30 -0.59 3.76
N SER A 61 -0.57 -1.78 4.29
CA SER A 61 0.03 -2.24 5.54
C SER A 61 1.54 -2.50 5.41
N THR A 62 1.97 -3.02 4.27
CA THR A 62 3.40 -3.17 3.93
C THR A 62 4.07 -1.81 3.83
N PHE A 63 3.48 -0.83 3.12
CA PHE A 63 3.99 0.54 3.07
C PHE A 63 4.17 1.14 4.46
N ALA A 64 3.15 1.05 5.32
CA ALA A 64 3.20 1.55 6.69
C ALA A 64 4.32 0.91 7.52
N THR A 65 4.45 -0.42 7.41
CA THR A 65 5.47 -1.20 8.12
C THR A 65 6.87 -0.82 7.64
N LEU A 66 7.09 -0.69 6.34
CA LEU A 66 8.38 -0.31 5.77
C LEU A 66 8.75 1.12 6.16
N LEU A 67 7.81 2.06 6.01
CA LEU A 67 8.04 3.46 6.39
C LEU A 67 8.38 3.57 7.89
N LEU A 68 7.71 2.81 8.75
CA LEU A 68 8.02 2.77 10.17
C LEU A 68 9.42 2.22 10.45
N ARG A 69 9.85 1.18 9.72
CA ARG A 69 11.20 0.59 9.87
C ARG A 69 12.29 1.58 9.52
N GLU A 70 12.10 2.35 8.44
CA GLU A 70 13.11 3.30 7.96
C GLU A 70 13.15 4.57 8.81
N THR A 71 11.99 5.05 9.26
CA THR A 71 11.90 6.35 9.95
C THR A 71 11.92 6.24 11.46
N ASN A 72 11.61 5.06 12.01
CA ASN A 72 11.37 4.83 13.44
C ASN A 72 10.38 5.83 14.07
N ASN A 73 9.47 6.39 13.26
CA ASN A 73 8.59 7.49 13.67
C ASN A 73 7.14 7.22 13.29
N LEU A 74 6.30 6.97 14.29
CA LEU A 74 4.88 6.64 14.09
C LEU A 74 4.06 7.84 13.59
N ALA A 75 4.45 9.08 13.88
CA ALA A 75 3.76 10.28 13.42
C ALA A 75 3.91 10.45 11.90
N ILE A 76 5.13 10.24 11.37
CA ILE A 76 5.38 10.26 9.91
C ILE A 76 4.51 9.22 9.21
N VAL A 77 4.37 8.03 9.78
CA VAL A 77 3.51 6.97 9.23
C VAL A 77 2.04 7.37 9.30
N GLN A 78 1.59 7.98 10.39
CA GLN A 78 0.22 8.44 10.55
C GLN A 78 -0.14 9.48 9.47
N ASP A 79 0.72 10.47 9.26
CA ASP A 79 0.53 11.54 8.28
C ASP A 79 0.54 10.99 6.85
N ALA A 80 1.51 10.12 6.53
CA ALA A 80 1.61 9.48 5.21
C ALA A 80 0.38 8.62 4.88
N LEU A 81 -0.26 8.05 5.90
CA LEU A 81 -1.48 7.26 5.74
C LEU A 81 -2.75 8.12 5.79
N GLY A 82 -2.69 9.37 6.23
CA GLY A 82 -3.85 10.25 6.41
C GLY A 82 -4.79 9.77 7.53
N HIS A 83 -4.23 9.18 8.59
CA HIS A 83 -5.01 8.70 9.72
C HIS A 83 -5.32 9.84 10.71
N SER A 84 -6.61 10.12 10.93
CA SER A 84 -7.06 11.11 11.91
C SER A 84 -6.88 10.66 13.36
N ASP A 85 -6.89 9.35 13.62
CA ASP A 85 -6.76 8.78 14.95
C ASP A 85 -5.46 7.96 15.08
N PRO A 86 -4.52 8.35 15.97
CA PRO A 86 -3.28 7.62 16.21
C PRO A 86 -3.48 6.14 16.58
N ARG A 87 -4.63 5.77 17.15
CA ARG A 87 -4.99 4.37 17.45
C ARG A 87 -4.94 3.49 16.20
N THR A 88 -5.33 4.02 15.05
CA THR A 88 -5.36 3.27 13.79
C THR A 88 -3.95 2.99 13.25
N THR A 89 -2.99 3.86 13.51
CA THR A 89 -1.58 3.68 13.10
C THR A 89 -0.82 2.75 14.06
N ARG A 90 -1.20 2.70 15.34
CA ARG A 90 -0.54 1.87 16.36
C ARG A 90 -0.51 0.38 16.04
N ILE A 91 -1.39 -0.12 15.18
CA ILE A 91 -1.35 -1.52 14.73
C ILE A 91 -0.03 -1.91 14.05
N TYR A 92 0.73 -0.94 13.53
CA TYR A 92 2.03 -1.17 12.88
C TYR A 92 3.21 -1.14 13.86
N ALA A 93 3.02 -0.68 15.10
CA ALA A 93 4.09 -0.51 16.09
C ALA A 93 4.75 -1.83 16.54
N LYS A 94 4.11 -2.99 16.30
CA LYS A 94 4.68 -4.32 16.57
C LYS A 94 6.07 -4.52 15.96
N VAL A 95 6.37 -3.82 14.87
CA VAL A 95 7.65 -3.88 14.18
C VAL A 95 8.78 -3.24 15.00
N LEU A 96 8.45 -2.20 15.78
CA LEU A 96 9.40 -1.55 16.68
C LEU A 96 9.74 -2.45 17.88
N ASP A 97 8.77 -3.19 18.40
CA ASP A 97 9.00 -4.16 19.49
C ASP A 97 10.01 -5.24 19.06
N GLU A 98 9.92 -5.70 17.81
CA GLU A 98 10.86 -6.66 17.25
C GLU A 98 12.28 -6.06 17.12
N GLN A 99 12.39 -4.80 16.67
CA GLN A 99 13.66 -4.09 16.62
C GLN A 99 14.26 -3.90 18.02
N LEU A 100 13.46 -3.52 19.01
CA LEU A 100 13.89 -3.35 20.39
C LEU A 100 14.40 -4.66 20.99
N ARG A 101 13.69 -5.78 20.78
CA ARG A 101 14.15 -7.10 21.23
C ARG A 101 15.48 -7.49 20.60
N ARG A 102 15.65 -7.25 19.30
CA ARG A 102 16.93 -7.50 18.61
C ARG A 102 18.06 -6.64 19.17
N ALA A 103 17.81 -5.35 19.39
CA ALA A 103 18.78 -4.43 19.96
C ALA A 103 19.16 -4.81 21.40
N ALA A 104 18.20 -5.20 22.24
CA ALA A 104 18.45 -5.65 23.61
C ALA A 104 19.39 -6.86 23.65
N ASN A 105 19.28 -7.80 22.70
CA ASN A 105 20.16 -8.97 22.60
C ASN A 105 21.61 -8.62 22.21
N LEU A 106 21.85 -7.46 21.60
CA LEU A 106 23.20 -6.99 21.25
C LEU A 106 23.92 -6.39 22.46
N ILE A 107 23.18 -5.87 23.44
CA ILE A 107 23.72 -5.36 24.70
C ILE A 107 23.95 -6.55 25.63
N LYS A 108 25.06 -7.28 25.42
CA LYS A 108 25.59 -8.18 26.44
C LYS A 108 26.27 -7.33 27.50
N PHE A 109 25.64 -7.21 28.66
CA PHE A 109 26.34 -6.72 29.85
C PHE A 109 27.50 -7.68 30.15
N LYS A 110 28.73 -7.19 30.03
CA LYS A 110 29.95 -7.87 30.45
C LYS A 110 30.15 -7.68 31.95
#